data_AF-A0A6P0NCS5-F1
#
_entry.id   AF-A0A6P0NCS5-F1
#
_cell.length_a   1.000
_cell.length_b   1.000
_cell.length_c   1.000
_cell.angle_alpha   90.00
_cell.angle_beta   90.00
_cell.angle_gamma   90.00
#
_symmetry.space_group_name_H-M   'P 1'
#
loop_
_entity.id
_entity.type
_entity.pdbx_description
1 polymer ?
#
loop_
_entity_poly.entity_id
_entity_poly.type
_entity_poly.pdbx_seq_one_letter_code
_entity_poly.pdbx_strand_id
1 'polypeptide(L)'
;EVFRSVTPLRGRNVTAVQFDLDGNVWVGTDNGLFKIKRDSGEVLAKLGKLPSSRILALAPNTGNKLWIGTSEGLAWVSMTTGRIEPHLGFVKEIPGSF
;
A
#
# COMPACT_ATOMS: atom_id res chain seq x y z
N GLU A 1 -3.06 5.82 -28.36
CA GLU A 1 -2.71 5.61 -26.95
C GLU A 1 -3.16 4.21 -26.54
N VAL A 2 -2.33 3.42 -25.86
CA VAL A 2 -2.71 2.06 -25.43
C VAL A 2 -3.21 2.13 -23.99
N PHE A 3 -4.52 1.98 -23.81
CA PHE A 3 -5.11 1.87 -22.48
C PHE A 3 -4.97 0.43 -21.98
N ARG A 4 -4.36 0.24 -20.81
CA ARG A 4 -4.25 -1.06 -20.14
C ARG A 4 -5.01 -1.03 -18.83
N SER A 5 -5.77 -2.08 -18.58
CA SER A 5 -6.44 -2.32 -17.30
C SER A 5 -5.64 -3.34 -16.49
N VAL A 6 -5.46 -3.08 -15.20
CA VAL A 6 -4.91 -4.05 -14.25
C VAL A 6 -6.05 -4.91 -13.73
N THR A 7 -6.32 -6.04 -14.37
CA THR A 7 -7.46 -6.93 -14.04
C THR A 7 -7.58 -7.25 -12.55
N PRO A 8 -6.48 -7.52 -11.80
CA PRO A 8 -6.56 -7.73 -10.35
C PRO A 8 -7.09 -6.55 -9.53
N LEU A 9 -7.15 -5.33 -10.09
CA LEU A 9 -7.74 -4.16 -9.43
C LEU A 9 -9.22 -3.96 -9.74
N ARG A 10 -9.81 -4.71 -10.68
CA ARG A 10 -11.20 -4.51 -11.08
C ARG A 10 -12.14 -4.62 -9.88
N GLY A 11 -13.08 -3.66 -9.78
CA GLY A 11 -14.06 -3.60 -8.70
C GLY A 11 -13.53 -3.13 -7.35
N ARG A 12 -12.30 -2.58 -7.29
CA ARG A 12 -11.72 -1.97 -6.09
C ARG A 12 -11.65 -0.46 -6.30
N ASN A 13 -12.04 0.32 -5.29
CA ASN A 13 -11.88 1.76 -5.36
C ASN A 13 -10.42 2.12 -5.11
N VAL A 14 -9.77 2.75 -6.09
CA VAL A 14 -8.43 3.31 -5.93
C VAL A 14 -8.54 4.60 -5.13
N THR A 15 -7.85 4.65 -3.99
CA THR A 15 -7.90 5.80 -3.06
C THR A 15 -6.59 6.59 -3.05
N ALA A 16 -5.48 5.94 -3.38
CA ALA A 16 -4.16 6.57 -3.38
C ALA A 16 -3.24 5.91 -4.40
N VAL A 17 -2.34 6.69 -4.99
CA VAL A 17 -1.33 6.23 -5.94
C VAL A 17 0.00 6.91 -5.61
N GLN A 18 1.09 6.16 -5.63
CA GLN A 18 2.43 6.73 -5.47
C GLN A 18 3.49 5.95 -6.27
N PHE A 19 4.43 6.66 -6.89
CA PHE A 19 5.55 6.03 -7.59
C PHE A 19 6.69 5.67 -6.63
N ASP A 20 7.37 4.54 -6.88
CA ASP A 20 8.66 4.26 -6.28
C ASP A 20 9.84 4.76 -7.13
N LEU A 21 11.05 4.61 -6.60
CA LEU A 21 12.28 5.05 -7.27
C LEU A 21 12.58 4.25 -8.55
N ASP A 22 12.07 3.02 -8.66
CA ASP A 22 12.21 2.17 -9.85
C ASP A 22 11.10 2.45 -10.87
N GLY A 23 10.23 3.42 -10.59
CA GLY A 23 9.11 3.81 -11.45
C GLY A 23 7.89 2.88 -11.36
N ASN A 24 7.88 1.88 -10.48
CA ASN A 24 6.69 1.07 -10.20
C ASN A 24 5.65 1.88 -9.43
N VAL A 25 4.41 1.41 -9.44
CA VAL A 25 3.26 2.11 -8.88
C VAL A 25 2.76 1.38 -7.63
N TRP A 26 2.75 2.07 -6.50
CA TRP A 26 1.99 1.70 -5.32
C TRP A 26 0.57 2.20 -5.44
N VAL A 27 -0.39 1.30 -5.23
CA VAL A 27 -1.83 1.59 -5.35
C VAL A 27 -2.53 1.17 -4.08
N GLY A 28 -3.03 2.16 -3.33
CA GLY A 28 -3.93 1.97 -2.21
C GLY A 28 -5.36 1.82 -2.71
N THR A 29 -6.08 0.83 -2.17
CA THR A 29 -7.50 0.65 -2.45
C THR A 29 -8.32 0.52 -1.17
N ASP A 30 -9.63 0.46 -1.32
CA ASP A 30 -10.55 0.04 -0.26
C ASP A 30 -10.36 -1.42 0.21
N ASN A 31 -9.53 -2.21 -0.49
CA ASN A 31 -9.22 -3.60 -0.18
C ASN A 31 -7.77 -3.97 -0.51
N GLY A 32 -6.85 -3.24 0.12
CA GLY A 32 -5.43 -3.58 0.19
C GLY A 32 -4.50 -2.58 -0.49
N LEU A 33 -3.21 -2.85 -0.34
CA LEU A 33 -2.13 -2.11 -0.98
C LEU A 33 -1.45 -3.02 -2.02
N PHE A 34 -1.31 -2.51 -3.24
CA PHE A 34 -0.74 -3.23 -4.37
C PHE A 34 0.53 -2.53 -4.86
N LYS A 35 1.52 -3.30 -5.32
CA LYS A 35 2.65 -2.81 -6.11
C LYS A 35 2.49 -3.31 -7.53
N ILE A 36 2.57 -2.41 -8.50
CA ILE A 36 2.28 -2.68 -9.91
C ILE A 36 3.47 -2.25 -10.75
N LYS A 37 3.90 -3.13 -11.66
CA LYS A 37 4.92 -2.82 -12.64
C LYS A 37 4.35 -1.87 -13.68
N ARG A 38 4.94 -0.69 -13.81
CA ARG A 38 4.44 0.41 -14.66
C ARG A 38 4.19 -0.01 -16.10
N ASP A 39 5.11 -0.77 -16.68
CA ASP A 39 5.10 -1.04 -18.12
C ASP A 39 4.13 -2.16 -18.52
N SER A 40 3.98 -3.16 -17.66
CA SER A 40 3.15 -4.35 -17.93
C SER A 40 1.79 -4.31 -17.25
N GLY A 41 1.61 -3.51 -16.19
CA GLY A 41 0.46 -3.58 -15.30
C GLY A 41 0.44 -4.85 -14.44
N GLU A 42 1.54 -5.60 -14.42
CA GLU A 42 1.70 -6.80 -13.58
C GLU A 42 1.65 -6.42 -12.10
N VAL A 43 0.89 -7.17 -11.32
CA VAL A 43 0.88 -7.02 -9.86
C VAL A 43 2.09 -7.74 -9.29
N LEU A 44 3.06 -6.96 -8.85
CA LEU A 44 4.30 -7.43 -8.22
C LEU A 44 4.06 -7.89 -6.78
N ALA A 45 3.14 -7.23 -6.07
CA ALA A 45 2.80 -7.58 -4.70
C ALA A 45 1.40 -7.13 -4.31
N LYS A 46 0.77 -7.87 -3.41
CA LYS A 46 -0.36 -7.43 -2.58
C LYS A 46 0.03 -7.54 -1.12
N LEU A 47 -0.02 -6.44 -0.39
CA LEU A 47 0.39 -6.36 1.01
C LEU A 47 -0.81 -6.49 1.95
N GLY A 48 -0.66 -7.31 3.00
CA GLY A 48 -1.78 -7.69 3.88
C GLY A 48 -1.56 -7.50 5.39
N LYS A 49 -0.34 -7.25 5.87
CA LYS A 49 -0.04 -7.03 7.31
C LYS A 49 -0.12 -5.55 7.67
N LEU A 50 -1.23 -4.91 7.32
CA LEU A 50 -1.52 -3.52 7.63
C LEU A 50 -2.56 -3.44 8.75
N PRO A 51 -2.62 -2.34 9.53
CA PRO A 51 -3.64 -2.17 10.56
C PRO A 51 -5.07 -2.34 10.01
N SER A 52 -5.32 -1.89 8.78
CA SER A 52 -6.54 -2.20 8.03
C SER A 52 -6.24 -2.40 6.54
N SER A 53 -7.07 -3.19 5.86
CA SER A 53 -7.04 -3.34 4.40
C SER A 53 -7.53 -2.08 3.67
N ARG A 54 -8.29 -1.21 4.33
CA ARG A 54 -8.80 0.03 3.73
C ARG A 54 -7.71 1.10 3.76
N ILE A 55 -7.09 1.34 2.61
CA ILE A 55 -6.03 2.32 2.45
C ILE A 55 -6.67 3.68 2.18
N LEU A 56 -6.20 4.72 2.89
CA LEU A 56 -6.70 6.08 2.79
C LEU A 56 -5.68 7.04 2.21
N ALA A 57 -4.39 6.81 2.47
CA ALA A 57 -3.33 7.68 1.98
C ALA A 57 -2.01 6.92 1.82
N LEU A 58 -1.21 7.35 0.84
CA LEU A 58 0.18 6.96 0.66
C LEU A 58 1.02 8.23 0.67
N ALA A 59 2.00 8.32 1.57
CA ALA A 59 2.89 9.48 1.65
C ALA A 59 4.30 9.13 1.16
N PRO A 60 4.98 10.05 0.44
CA PRO A 60 6.22 9.78 -0.27
C PRO A 60 7.38 9.26 0.59
N ASN A 61 8.35 8.68 -0.11
CA ASN A 61 9.56 8.07 0.40
C ASN A 61 10.38 9.00 1.32
N THR A 62 10.41 8.69 2.62
CA THR A 62 11.39 9.27 3.55
C THR A 62 12.30 8.14 4.04
N GLY A 63 13.55 8.10 3.59
CA GLY A 63 14.53 7.13 4.08
C GLY A 63 14.15 5.66 3.83
N ASN A 64 13.76 5.32 2.61
CA ASN A 64 13.37 3.96 2.17
C ASN A 64 12.04 3.46 2.76
N LYS A 65 11.16 4.37 3.17
CA LYS A 65 9.84 4.04 3.74
C LYS A 65 8.73 4.73 2.98
N LEU A 66 7.74 3.96 2.56
CA LEU A 66 6.44 4.49 2.16
C LEU A 66 5.50 4.43 3.35
N TRP A 67 5.00 5.58 3.78
CA TRP A 67 4.02 5.66 4.85
C TRP A 67 2.61 5.41 4.31
N ILE A 68 1.83 4.65 5.08
CA ILE A 68 0.53 4.13 4.69
C ILE A 68 -0.48 4.50 5.77
N GLY A 69 -1.37 5.43 5.44
CA GLY A 69 -2.53 5.73 6.26
C GLY A 69 -3.65 4.72 5.97
N THR A 70 -4.09 3.99 6.99
CA THR A 70 -5.22 3.05 6.92
C THR A 70 -6.36 3.55 7.80
N SER A 71 -7.56 2.98 7.65
CA SER A 71 -8.69 3.37 8.52
C SER A 71 -8.52 2.99 10.00
N GLU A 72 -7.55 2.14 10.34
CA GLU A 72 -7.32 1.65 11.71
C GLU A 72 -5.89 1.91 12.20
N GLY A 73 -5.18 2.84 11.55
CA GLY A 73 -3.89 3.32 12.00
C GLY A 73 -2.86 3.55 10.91
N LEU A 74 -1.62 3.77 11.35
CA LEU A 74 -0.47 4.08 10.50
C LEU A 74 0.47 2.88 10.38
N ALA A 75 1.00 2.65 9.19
CA ALA A 75 2.08 1.69 8.94
C ALA A 75 3.09 2.26 7.96
N TRP A 76 4.24 1.60 7.83
CA TRP A 76 5.17 1.86 6.75
C TRP A 76 5.63 0.56 6.09
N VAL A 77 5.96 0.64 4.81
CA VAL A 77 6.62 -0.45 4.07
C VAL A 77 8.03 -0.04 3.65
N SER A 78 8.98 -0.94 3.86
CA SER A 78 10.34 -0.84 3.31
C SER A 78 10.27 -0.99 1.80
N MET A 79 10.73 0.02 1.07
CA MET A 79 10.62 0.02 -0.39
C MET A 79 11.57 -0.97 -1.05
N THR A 80 12.70 -1.29 -0.39
CA THR A 80 13.67 -2.30 -0.86
C THR A 80 13.28 -3.73 -0.50
N THR A 81 12.73 -3.97 0.69
CA THR A 81 12.50 -5.34 1.19
C THR A 81 11.03 -5.77 1.20
N GLY A 82 10.09 -4.84 0.99
CA GLY A 82 8.65 -5.11 1.11
C GLY A 82 8.17 -5.39 2.54
N ARG A 83 9.05 -5.31 3.55
CA ARG A 83 8.70 -5.51 4.96
C ARG A 83 7.75 -4.42 5.42
N ILE A 84 6.64 -4.82 6.04
CA ILE A 84 5.62 -3.92 6.59
C ILE A 84 5.76 -3.87 8.10
N GLU A 85 5.64 -2.68 8.67
CA GLU A 85 5.61 -2.45 10.11
C GLU A 85 4.49 -1.49 10.49
N PRO A 86 3.53 -1.92 11.34
CA PRO A 86 2.60 -1.02 11.98
C PRO A 86 3.33 -0.04 12.90
N HIS A 87 2.89 1.22 12.92
CA HIS A 87 3.38 2.19 13.87
C HIS A 87 2.54 2.13 15.15
N LEU A 88 2.98 1.34 16.13
CA LEU A 88 2.21 0.96 17.32
C LEU A 88 1.58 2.15 18.07
N GLY A 89 2.23 3.32 18.14
CA GLY A 89 1.66 4.52 18.76
C GLY A 89 0.42 5.13 18.07
N PHE A 90 0.08 4.64 16.87
CA PHE A 90 -1.08 5.08 16.08
C PHE A 90 -1.94 3.90 15.60
N VAL A 91 -1.76 2.72 16.18
CA VAL A 91 -2.65 1.58 15.95
C VAL A 91 -3.68 1.60 17.06
N LYS A 92 -4.95 1.39 16.72
CA LYS A 92 -5.98 1.18 17.74
C LYS A 92 -5.57 -0.03 18.58
N GLU A 93 -5.36 0.15 19.88
CA GLU A 93 -5.18 -1.00 20.79
C GLU A 93 -6.39 -1.93 20.61
N ILE A 94 -6.13 -3.18 20.27
CA ILE A 94 -7.11 -4.24 20.42
C ILE A 94 -6.89 -4.77 21.84
N PRO A 95 -7.81 -4.53 22.80
CA PRO A 95 -7.67 -5.11 24.13
C PRO A 95 -7.60 -6.64 24.00
N GLY A 96 -6.54 -7.26 24.53
CA GLY A 96 -6.41 -8.72 24.62
C GLY A 96 -5.41 -9.41 23.69
N SER A 97 -4.50 -8.68 23.03
CA SER A 97 -3.41 -9.28 22.24
C SER A 97 -2.03 -9.06 22.89
N PHE A 98 -1.71 -9.84 23.93
CA PHE A 98 -0.35 -10.15 24.39
C PHE A 98 -0.28 -11.63 24.76
#